data_AF-A0A151TZ54-F1
#
_entry.id   AF-A0A151TZ54-F1
#
_cell.length_a   1.000
_cell.length_b   1.000
_cell.length_c   1.000
_cell.angle_alpha   90.00
_cell.angle_beta   90.00
_cell.angle_gamma   90.00
#
_symmetry.space_group_name_H-M   'P 1'
#
loop_
_entity.id
_entity.type
_entity.pdbx_description
1 polymer ?
#
loop_
_entity_poly.entity_id
_entity_poly.type
_entity_poly.pdbx_seq_one_letter_code
_entity_poly.pdbx_strand_id
1 'polypeptide(L)'
;MGTVKHLGEGANDGYNLKIAASTVLDGVHLGDSIAINGTCLTATEFDLKVSDSSVGLAPETLRKTSLSELSVGSAVNLERVVTPASRMGEHFVQGHVDGTRVIVSMVPKKESLWVKVRAKKGILKYVVPKGFIAVDGTSLTVVDVFDDEGCFNFMLVAYTQQHVVIPLKKVGDKVNLEMDILGKYVERLLGSGFVSSYASCGGLPRPRDGDFKVQHERCRGEWRRCLRRVRSKIGIPNLHRF
;
A
#
# COMPACT_ATOMS: atom_id res chain seq x y z
N MET A 1 -10.20 0.47 15.62
CA MET A 1 -8.89 0.59 16.28
C MET A 1 -8.77 -0.47 17.36
N GLY A 2 -7.55 -0.91 17.68
CA GLY A 2 -7.25 -1.74 18.85
C GLY A 2 -6.21 -1.09 19.74
N THR A 3 -5.85 -1.80 20.82
CA THR A 3 -4.93 -1.28 21.86
C THR A 3 -3.83 -2.28 22.15
N VAL A 4 -2.58 -1.83 22.18
CA VAL A 4 -1.43 -2.67 22.54
C VAL A 4 -1.52 -3.09 24.01
N LYS A 5 -1.50 -4.39 24.27
CA LYS A 5 -1.49 -5.00 25.61
C LYS A 5 -0.10 -5.44 26.05
N HIS A 6 0.72 -5.89 25.11
CA HIS A 6 2.09 -6.32 25.35
C HIS A 6 2.94 -6.14 24.10
N LEU A 7 4.20 -5.75 24.28
CA LEU A 7 5.20 -5.71 23.24
C LEU A 7 6.55 -6.11 23.85
N GLY A 8 7.18 -7.16 23.33
CA GLY A 8 8.43 -7.66 23.91
C GLY A 8 8.84 -9.03 23.37
N GLU A 9 9.90 -9.60 23.96
CA GLU A 9 10.35 -10.96 23.63
C GLU A 9 9.28 -12.00 24.00
N GLY A 10 9.05 -12.93 23.08
CA GLY A 10 8.15 -14.07 23.21
C GLY A 10 8.91 -15.36 23.50
N ALA A 11 8.15 -16.45 23.71
CA ALA A 11 8.68 -17.73 24.20
C ALA A 11 9.71 -18.44 23.28
N ASN A 12 9.87 -18.01 22.01
CA ASN A 12 10.74 -18.63 21.01
C ASN A 12 11.81 -17.64 20.47
N ASP A 13 12.34 -16.75 21.31
CA ASP A 13 13.29 -15.68 20.92
C ASP A 13 12.77 -14.70 19.84
N GLY A 14 11.47 -14.74 19.55
CA GLY A 14 10.78 -13.84 18.63
C GLY A 14 10.18 -12.63 19.35
N TYR A 15 10.10 -11.48 18.69
CA TYR A 15 9.45 -10.30 19.28
C TYR A 15 7.93 -10.36 19.03
N ASN A 16 7.12 -10.37 20.08
CA ASN A 16 5.67 -10.55 20.02
C ASN A 16 4.92 -9.26 20.37
N LEU A 17 3.86 -9.00 19.63
CA LEU A 17 2.91 -7.92 19.88
C LEU A 17 1.53 -8.52 20.17
N LYS A 18 0.99 -8.21 21.35
CA LYS A 18 -0.39 -8.54 21.72
C LYS A 18 -1.26 -7.31 21.66
N ILE A 19 -2.39 -7.42 20.98
CA ILE A 19 -3.38 -6.37 20.79
C ILE A 19 -4.74 -6.80 21.33
N ALA A 20 -5.43 -5.89 22.01
CA ALA A 20 -6.85 -6.01 22.29
C ALA A 20 -7.64 -5.47 21.10
N ALA A 21 -8.49 -6.30 20.52
CA ALA A 21 -9.30 -5.98 19.37
C ALA A 21 -10.55 -6.87 19.33
N SER A 22 -11.73 -6.29 19.13
CA SER A 22 -12.98 -7.07 19.04
C SER A 22 -13.37 -7.34 17.58
N THR A 23 -13.56 -6.29 16.80
CA THR A 23 -14.14 -6.37 15.45
C THR A 23 -13.29 -7.17 14.46
N VAL A 24 -11.97 -7.08 14.54
CA VAL A 24 -11.07 -7.76 13.59
C VAL A 24 -10.83 -9.24 13.93
N LEU A 25 -11.27 -9.70 15.11
CA LEU A 25 -11.16 -11.11 15.50
C LEU A 25 -12.38 -11.93 15.10
N ASP A 26 -13.45 -11.29 14.66
CA ASP A 26 -14.61 -11.99 14.13
C ASP A 26 -14.23 -12.79 12.87
N GLY A 27 -14.43 -14.10 12.92
CA GLY A 27 -14.09 -15.04 11.84
C GLY A 27 -12.59 -15.26 11.60
N VAL A 28 -11.71 -14.85 12.52
CA VAL A 28 -10.25 -15.05 12.38
C VAL A 28 -9.85 -16.51 12.66
N HIS A 29 -8.91 -17.02 11.89
CA HIS A 29 -8.27 -18.31 12.11
C HIS A 29 -6.78 -18.13 12.41
N LEU A 30 -6.18 -19.13 13.03
CA LEU A 30 -4.74 -19.18 13.26
C LEU A 30 -4.02 -19.15 11.90
N GLY A 31 -3.04 -18.28 11.74
CA GLY A 31 -2.34 -18.09 10.46
C GLY A 31 -2.98 -17.05 9.53
N ASP A 32 -4.14 -16.50 9.87
CA ASP A 32 -4.72 -15.41 9.11
C ASP A 32 -3.89 -14.14 9.23
N SER A 33 -4.01 -13.27 8.23
CA SER A 33 -3.33 -11.98 8.19
C SER A 33 -4.19 -10.85 8.77
N ILE A 34 -3.60 -10.07 9.66
CA ILE A 34 -4.18 -8.85 10.23
C ILE A 34 -3.19 -7.72 9.95
N ALA A 35 -3.69 -6.62 9.36
CA ALA A 35 -2.88 -5.43 9.18
C ALA A 35 -2.89 -4.58 10.45
N ILE A 36 -1.72 -4.31 11.03
CA ILE A 36 -1.56 -3.42 12.20
C ILE A 36 -0.80 -2.17 11.76
N ASN A 37 -1.44 -1.00 11.84
CA ASN A 37 -0.93 0.26 11.27
C ASN A 37 -0.44 0.07 9.81
N GLY A 38 -1.19 -0.70 9.01
CA GLY A 38 -0.84 -1.01 7.61
C GLY A 38 0.31 -2.01 7.43
N THR A 39 0.70 -2.72 8.48
CA THR A 39 1.71 -3.79 8.41
C THR A 39 1.01 -5.14 8.47
N CYS A 40 1.10 -5.93 7.39
CA CYS A 40 0.54 -7.28 7.33
C CYS A 40 1.31 -8.20 8.28
N LEU A 41 0.59 -8.80 9.23
CA LEU A 41 1.14 -9.67 10.25
C LEU A 41 0.27 -10.91 10.41
N THR A 42 0.90 -12.03 10.74
CA THR A 42 0.22 -13.31 10.91
C THR A 42 -0.24 -13.47 12.36
N ALA A 43 -1.53 -13.74 12.56
CA ALA A 43 -2.10 -14.09 13.85
C ALA A 43 -1.54 -15.42 14.34
N THR A 44 -0.75 -15.39 15.42
CA THR A 44 -0.12 -16.58 16.01
C THR A 44 -0.89 -17.11 17.21
N GLU A 45 -1.72 -16.26 17.84
CA GLU A 45 -2.62 -16.63 18.93
C GLU A 45 -3.81 -15.66 18.94
N PHE A 46 -4.96 -16.10 19.45
CA PHE A 46 -6.07 -15.22 19.79
C PHE A 46 -6.93 -15.83 20.89
N ASP A 47 -7.57 -14.97 21.68
CA ASP A 47 -8.55 -15.36 22.69
C ASP A 47 -9.80 -14.49 22.54
N LEU A 48 -10.88 -15.11 22.06
CA LEU A 48 -12.16 -14.45 21.83
C LEU A 48 -12.88 -14.05 23.13
N LYS A 49 -12.58 -14.69 24.26
CA LYS A 49 -13.20 -14.36 25.56
C LYS A 49 -12.73 -13.01 26.08
N VAL A 50 -11.45 -12.70 25.87
CA VAL A 50 -10.85 -11.42 26.26
C VAL A 50 -10.64 -10.47 25.09
N SER A 51 -10.98 -10.90 23.87
CA SER A 51 -10.81 -10.13 22.62
C SER A 51 -9.35 -9.71 22.37
N ASP A 52 -8.42 -10.64 22.53
CA ASP A 52 -6.99 -10.41 22.31
C ASP A 52 -6.47 -11.22 21.12
N SER A 53 -5.45 -10.71 20.43
CA SER A 53 -4.67 -11.45 19.45
C SER A 53 -3.19 -11.12 19.56
N SER A 54 -2.35 -12.14 19.35
CA SER A 54 -0.90 -12.03 19.31
C SER A 54 -0.40 -12.22 17.87
N VAL A 55 0.62 -11.44 17.51
CA VAL A 55 1.35 -11.56 16.25
C VAL A 55 2.85 -11.55 16.51
N GLY A 56 3.60 -12.28 15.68
CA GLY A 56 5.05 -12.24 15.68
C GLY A 56 5.59 -11.09 14.82
N LEU A 57 6.64 -10.43 15.28
CA LEU A 57 7.32 -9.33 14.60
C LEU A 57 8.74 -9.75 14.21
N ALA A 58 9.00 -9.81 12.90
CA ALA A 58 10.33 -10.04 12.38
C ALA A 58 11.22 -8.78 12.57
N PRO A 59 12.56 -8.94 12.68
CA PRO A 59 13.48 -7.80 12.80
C PRO A 59 13.35 -6.77 11.66
N GLU A 60 13.12 -7.23 10.43
CA GLU A 60 12.92 -6.32 9.29
C GLU A 60 11.63 -5.50 9.44
N THR A 61 10.56 -6.09 9.95
CA THR A 61 9.30 -5.40 10.24
C THR A 61 9.51 -4.30 11.26
N LEU A 62 10.21 -4.60 12.37
CA LEU A 62 10.54 -3.62 13.40
C LEU A 62 11.39 -2.47 12.84
N ARG A 63 12.33 -2.77 11.93
CA ARG A 63 13.20 -1.77 11.31
C ARG A 63 12.48 -0.86 10.32
N LYS A 64 11.50 -1.40 9.59
CA LYS A 64 10.83 -0.71 8.47
C LYS A 64 9.56 0.04 8.87
N THR A 65 8.97 -0.30 10.00
CA THR A 65 7.67 0.21 10.44
C THR A 65 7.79 1.04 11.72
N SER A 66 6.69 1.69 12.12
CA SER A 66 6.55 2.41 13.39
C SER A 66 6.23 1.49 14.56
N LEU A 67 6.10 0.17 14.35
CA LEU A 67 5.69 -0.76 15.39
C LEU A 67 6.69 -0.85 16.55
N SER A 68 7.96 -0.56 16.31
CA SER A 68 8.99 -0.51 17.36
C SER A 68 8.83 0.66 18.34
N GLU A 69 8.02 1.66 17.99
CA GLU A 69 7.77 2.85 18.83
C GLU A 69 6.51 2.71 19.69
N LEU A 70 5.79 1.60 19.54
CA LEU A 70 4.59 1.33 20.32
C LEU A 70 4.96 0.96 21.76
N SER A 71 4.08 1.33 22.68
CA SER A 71 4.13 0.91 24.07
C SER A 71 2.80 0.29 24.48
N VAL A 72 2.76 -0.36 25.64
CA VAL A 72 1.49 -0.78 26.24
C VAL A 72 0.55 0.43 26.34
N GLY A 73 -0.70 0.25 25.93
CA GLY A 73 -1.71 1.31 25.87
C GLY A 73 -1.76 2.10 24.56
N SER A 74 -0.79 1.95 23.64
CA SER A 74 -0.85 2.61 22.34
C SER A 74 -2.05 2.15 21.52
N ALA A 75 -2.73 3.09 20.86
CA ALA A 75 -3.78 2.80 19.90
C ALA A 75 -3.17 2.40 18.55
N VAL A 76 -3.79 1.43 17.86
CA VAL A 76 -3.37 0.97 16.53
C VAL A 76 -4.57 0.86 15.58
N ASN A 77 -4.34 1.17 14.31
CA ASN A 77 -5.23 0.83 13.21
C ASN A 77 -5.18 -0.68 12.98
N LEU A 78 -6.35 -1.29 12.77
CA LEU A 78 -6.47 -2.72 12.51
C LEU A 78 -7.39 -2.95 11.31
N GLU A 79 -6.98 -3.81 10.40
CA GLU A 79 -7.79 -4.26 9.27
C GLU A 79 -7.62 -5.77 9.08
N ARG A 80 -8.72 -6.47 8.78
CA ARG A 80 -8.70 -7.89 8.44
C ARG A 80 -8.31 -8.09 6.98
N VAL A 81 -7.74 -9.25 6.66
CA VAL A 81 -7.55 -9.65 5.27
C VAL A 81 -8.87 -9.62 4.48
N VAL A 82 -8.79 -9.15 3.24
CA VAL A 82 -9.94 -9.09 2.32
C VAL A 82 -10.33 -10.50 1.86
N THR A 83 -11.64 -10.76 1.72
CA THR A 83 -12.14 -12.00 1.11
C THR A 83 -12.56 -11.74 -0.34
N PRO A 84 -12.67 -12.76 -1.21
CA PRO A 84 -13.18 -12.57 -2.57
C PRO A 84 -14.59 -11.96 -2.65
N ALA A 85 -15.39 -12.11 -1.59
CA ALA A 85 -16.73 -11.54 -1.49
C ALA A 85 -16.77 -10.13 -0.88
N SER A 86 -15.63 -9.62 -0.40
CA SER A 86 -15.53 -8.31 0.24
C SER A 86 -15.64 -7.18 -0.78
N ARG A 87 -16.24 -6.07 -0.36
CA ARG A 87 -16.25 -4.83 -1.15
C ARG A 87 -14.91 -4.12 -1.00
N MET A 88 -14.17 -3.97 -2.09
CA MET A 88 -12.97 -3.12 -2.12
C MET A 88 -13.41 -1.68 -2.42
N GLY A 89 -13.62 -0.89 -1.37
CA GLY A 89 -14.13 0.47 -1.48
C GLY A 89 -13.10 1.51 -1.95
N GLU A 90 -11.81 1.18 -1.85
CA GLU A 90 -10.72 2.15 -2.03
C GLU A 90 -9.65 1.62 -3.00
N HIS A 91 -8.40 1.44 -2.57
CA HIS A 91 -7.31 0.94 -3.41
C HIS A 91 -6.68 -0.35 -2.85
N PHE A 92 -5.75 -0.94 -3.60
CA PHE A 92 -5.02 -2.14 -3.18
C PHE A 92 -3.96 -1.79 -2.14
N VAL A 93 -4.20 -2.19 -0.89
CA VAL A 93 -3.22 -2.16 0.20
C VAL A 93 -2.80 -3.60 0.49
N GLN A 94 -1.51 -3.88 0.38
CA GLN A 94 -0.92 -5.19 0.64
C GLN A 94 -0.55 -5.38 2.11
N GLY A 95 -0.38 -4.28 2.84
CA GLY A 95 0.21 -4.28 4.17
C GLY A 95 1.74 -4.40 4.15
N HIS A 96 2.37 -4.01 3.04
CA HIS A 96 3.82 -4.04 2.85
C HIS A 96 4.40 -2.63 2.91
N VAL A 97 4.57 -2.14 4.14
CA VAL A 97 5.09 -0.80 4.42
C VAL A 97 6.44 -0.58 3.75
N ASP A 98 6.52 0.44 2.89
CA ASP A 98 7.75 0.82 2.18
C ASP A 98 8.71 1.61 3.08
N GLY A 99 8.16 2.26 4.12
CA GLY A 99 8.94 2.82 5.21
C GLY A 99 8.17 3.85 6.03
N THR A 100 8.79 4.29 7.12
CA THR A 100 8.22 5.31 8.01
C THR A 100 8.57 6.73 7.60
N ARG A 101 7.63 7.66 7.75
CA ARG A 101 7.82 9.10 7.51
C ARG A 101 7.21 9.93 8.62
N VAL A 102 7.51 11.22 8.66
CA VAL A 102 7.19 12.08 9.80
C VAL A 102 6.09 13.07 9.44
N ILE A 103 5.12 13.23 10.34
CA ILE A 103 4.11 14.28 10.25
C ILE A 103 4.78 15.63 10.54
N VAL A 104 4.67 16.57 9.62
CA VAL A 104 5.26 17.92 9.75
C VAL A 104 4.25 19.03 9.99
N SER A 105 2.96 18.77 9.75
CA SER A 105 1.90 19.72 10.02
C SER A 105 0.56 19.00 10.19
N MET A 106 -0.24 19.46 11.14
CA MET A 106 -1.62 19.03 11.36
C MET A 106 -2.47 20.27 11.62
N VAL A 107 -3.38 20.60 10.70
CA VAL A 107 -4.16 21.84 10.73
C VAL A 107 -5.65 21.51 10.58
N PRO A 108 -6.46 21.73 11.62
CA PRO A 108 -7.92 21.67 11.49
C PRO A 108 -8.41 22.79 10.54
N LYS A 109 -9.24 22.42 9.57
CA LYS A 109 -9.94 23.35 8.68
C LYS A 109 -11.40 22.91 8.56
N LYS A 110 -12.31 23.65 9.20
CA LYS A 110 -13.73 23.27 9.31
C LYS A 110 -13.84 21.85 9.88
N GLU A 111 -14.65 20.98 9.26
CA GLU A 111 -14.86 19.58 9.63
C GLU A 111 -13.76 18.61 9.16
N SER A 112 -12.61 19.14 8.74
CA SER A 112 -11.52 18.35 8.16
C SER A 112 -10.19 18.61 8.84
N LEU A 113 -9.38 17.56 8.96
CA LEU A 113 -8.01 17.66 9.47
C LEU A 113 -7.03 17.51 8.31
N TRP A 114 -6.25 18.55 8.06
CA TRP A 114 -5.20 18.53 7.04
C TRP A 114 -3.90 18.07 7.66
N VAL A 115 -3.30 17.04 7.07
CA VAL A 115 -2.04 16.46 7.55
C VAL A 115 -1.01 16.54 6.45
N LYS A 116 0.17 17.09 6.75
CA LYS A 116 1.33 17.13 5.85
C LYS A 116 2.39 16.17 6.36
N VAL A 117 2.91 15.33 5.48
CA VAL A 117 3.93 14.31 5.80
C VAL A 117 5.17 14.54 4.95
N ARG A 118 6.35 14.49 5.57
CA ARG A 118 7.64 14.60 4.89
C ARG A 118 8.09 13.25 4.39
N ALA A 119 8.33 13.13 3.09
CA ALA A 119 8.75 11.90 2.43
C ALA A 119 10.06 12.09 1.65
N LYS A 120 10.93 11.07 1.67
CA LYS A 120 12.13 11.04 0.84
C LYS A 120 11.75 10.93 -0.65
N LYS A 121 12.59 11.45 -1.56
CA LYS A 121 12.40 11.39 -3.02
C LYS A 121 12.03 9.99 -3.55
N GLY A 122 12.64 8.93 -2.99
CA GLY A 122 12.34 7.55 -3.38
C GLY A 122 10.90 7.10 -3.10
N ILE A 123 10.20 7.75 -2.16
CA ILE A 123 8.76 7.55 -1.91
C ILE A 123 7.93 8.48 -2.77
N LEU A 124 8.28 9.77 -2.79
CA LEU A 124 7.49 10.81 -3.45
C LEU A 124 7.29 10.57 -4.95
N LYS A 125 8.23 9.93 -5.64
CA LYS A 125 8.08 9.58 -7.05
C LYS A 125 6.87 8.68 -7.35
N TYR A 126 6.28 8.03 -6.35
CA TYR A 126 5.05 7.24 -6.48
C TYR A 126 3.80 7.95 -5.95
N VAL A 127 3.96 9.16 -5.40
CA VAL A 127 2.87 9.94 -4.81
C VAL A 127 2.46 10.99 -5.82
N VAL A 128 1.19 10.96 -6.24
CA VAL A 128 0.64 11.90 -7.22
C VAL A 128 -0.60 12.60 -6.65
N PRO A 129 -0.85 13.88 -6.99
CA PRO A 129 -2.09 14.55 -6.61
C PRO A 129 -3.32 13.75 -7.06
N LYS A 130 -4.32 13.64 -6.19
CA LYS A 130 -5.54 12.81 -6.37
C LYS A 130 -5.28 11.30 -6.49
N GLY A 131 -4.04 10.85 -6.31
CA GLY A 131 -3.69 9.44 -6.19
C GLY A 131 -4.00 8.89 -4.80
N PHE A 132 -3.90 7.57 -4.67
CA PHE A 132 -4.03 6.89 -3.39
C PHE A 132 -2.68 6.65 -2.70
N ILE A 133 -2.73 6.63 -1.38
CA ILE A 133 -1.63 6.21 -0.51
C ILE A 133 -2.20 5.61 0.77
N ALA A 134 -1.55 4.58 1.33
CA ALA A 134 -1.90 4.08 2.65
C ALA A 134 -0.98 4.71 3.71
N VAL A 135 -1.57 5.32 4.74
CA VAL A 135 -0.88 5.92 5.88
C VAL A 135 -1.35 5.23 7.15
N ASP A 136 -0.45 4.53 7.84
CA ASP A 136 -0.79 3.62 8.95
C ASP A 136 -1.93 2.65 8.58
N GLY A 137 -1.96 2.19 7.33
CA GLY A 137 -3.00 1.29 6.80
C GLY A 137 -4.32 1.97 6.45
N THR A 138 -4.49 3.26 6.77
CA THR A 138 -5.65 4.02 6.28
C THR A 138 -5.39 4.43 4.84
N SER A 139 -6.25 4.01 3.93
CA SER A 139 -6.17 4.44 2.55
C SER A 139 -6.75 5.84 2.39
N LEU A 140 -5.99 6.70 1.71
CA LEU A 140 -6.22 8.15 1.67
C LEU A 140 -5.95 8.70 0.29
N THR A 141 -6.68 9.76 -0.07
CA THR A 141 -6.43 10.53 -1.28
C THR A 141 -5.41 11.63 -1.00
N VAL A 142 -4.33 11.65 -1.77
CA VAL A 142 -3.35 12.73 -1.77
C VAL A 142 -4.02 13.98 -2.33
N VAL A 143 -3.89 15.12 -1.64
CA VAL A 143 -4.43 16.38 -2.14
C VAL A 143 -3.36 17.10 -2.97
N ASP A 144 -2.24 17.43 -2.35
CA ASP A 144 -1.10 18.12 -2.97
C ASP A 144 0.22 17.38 -2.71
N VAL A 145 1.14 17.52 -3.66
CA VAL A 145 2.53 17.08 -3.55
C VAL A 145 3.43 18.30 -3.68
N PHE A 146 4.39 18.44 -2.77
CA PHE A 146 5.34 19.54 -2.68
C PHE A 146 6.75 18.96 -2.90
N ASP A 147 7.13 18.77 -4.16
CA ASP A 147 8.40 18.14 -4.52
C ASP A 147 9.62 18.85 -3.95
N ASP A 148 9.64 20.19 -3.99
CA ASP A 148 10.74 21.00 -3.48
C ASP A 148 10.91 20.88 -1.96
N GLU A 149 9.79 20.74 -1.23
CA GLU A 149 9.79 20.55 0.23
C GLU A 149 9.97 19.08 0.64
N GLY A 150 9.92 18.15 -0.32
CA GLY A 150 9.90 16.73 -0.04
C GLY A 150 8.70 16.32 0.82
N CYS A 151 7.51 16.84 0.52
CA CYS A 151 6.30 16.60 1.31
C CYS A 151 5.08 16.30 0.44
N PHE A 152 4.06 15.70 1.03
CA PHE A 152 2.71 15.63 0.47
C PHE A 152 1.70 15.86 1.59
N ASN A 153 0.46 16.17 1.23
CA ASN A 153 -0.62 16.31 2.20
C ASN A 153 -1.84 15.45 1.83
N PHE A 154 -2.67 15.23 2.83
CA PHE A 154 -3.99 14.62 2.70
C PHE A 154 -4.93 15.23 3.73
N MET A 155 -6.22 14.92 3.58
CA MET A 155 -7.26 15.43 4.44
C MET A 155 -8.07 14.27 5.03
N LEU A 156 -8.35 14.35 6.33
CA LEU A 156 -9.24 13.41 7.02
C LEU A 156 -10.60 14.07 7.24
N VAL A 157 -11.66 13.43 6.76
CA VAL A 157 -13.04 13.83 7.07
C VAL A 157 -13.41 13.44 8.50
N ALA A 158 -14.42 14.11 9.08
CA ALA A 158 -14.83 13.90 10.47
C ALA A 158 -15.07 12.42 10.83
N TYR A 159 -15.69 11.64 9.94
CA TYR A 159 -15.90 10.20 10.15
C TYR A 159 -14.57 9.46 10.30
N THR A 160 -13.64 9.60 9.34
CA THR A 160 -12.34 8.94 9.38
C THR A 160 -11.55 9.35 10.62
N GLN A 161 -11.63 10.62 11.03
CA GLN A 161 -10.92 11.11 12.21
C GLN A 161 -11.29 10.34 13.50
N GLN A 162 -12.51 9.81 13.60
CA GLN A 162 -12.96 9.05 14.77
C GLN A 162 -12.58 7.57 14.72
N HIS A 163 -12.15 7.06 13.56
CA HIS A 163 -11.96 5.62 13.30
C HIS A 163 -10.50 5.23 13.08
N VAL A 164 -9.58 6.18 12.99
CA VAL A 164 -8.14 5.93 12.74
C VAL A 164 -7.25 6.64 13.73
N VAL A 165 -6.00 6.16 13.89
CA VAL A 165 -5.06 6.68 14.90
C VAL A 165 -4.40 8.00 14.53
N ILE A 166 -4.41 8.41 13.25
CA ILE A 166 -3.66 9.59 12.77
C ILE A 166 -4.01 10.87 13.56
N PRO A 167 -5.28 11.20 13.87
CA PRO A 167 -5.62 12.38 14.67
C PRO A 167 -5.14 12.34 16.13
N LEU A 168 -4.80 11.16 16.66
CA LEU A 168 -4.23 11.01 18.00
C LEU A 168 -2.71 11.27 18.02
N LYS A 169 -2.08 11.29 16.85
CA LYS A 169 -0.66 11.59 16.69
C LYS A 169 -0.37 13.08 16.76
N LYS A 170 0.90 13.41 16.94
CA LYS A 170 1.43 14.77 17.00
C LYS A 170 2.38 15.04 15.84
N VAL A 171 2.59 16.32 15.55
CA VAL A 171 3.68 16.75 14.66
C VAL A 171 5.00 16.23 15.23
N GLY A 172 5.80 15.57 14.39
CA GLY A 172 7.02 14.85 14.79
C GLY A 172 6.86 13.34 14.84
N ASP A 173 5.65 12.81 14.99
CA ASP A 173 5.42 11.37 15.06
C ASP A 173 5.61 10.69 13.71
N LYS A 174 6.00 9.41 13.75
CA LYS A 174 6.13 8.59 12.56
C LYS A 174 4.80 7.98 12.12
N VAL A 175 4.66 7.82 10.82
CA VAL A 175 3.58 7.08 10.16
C VAL A 175 4.18 6.06 9.20
N ASN A 176 3.56 4.89 9.10
CA ASN A 176 3.87 3.89 8.08
C ASN A 176 3.31 4.35 6.75
N LEU A 177 4.12 4.33 5.69
CA LEU A 177 3.67 4.60 4.33
C LEU A 177 3.78 3.35 3.48
N GLU A 178 2.70 3.05 2.76
CA GLU A 178 2.67 2.11 1.64
C GLU A 178 2.17 2.86 0.41
N MET A 179 2.97 2.88 -0.67
CA MET A 179 2.53 3.51 -1.92
C MET A 179 1.68 2.54 -2.73
N ASP A 180 0.81 3.11 -3.57
CA ASP A 180 0.04 2.33 -4.52
C ASP A 180 0.96 1.46 -5.39
N ILE A 181 0.71 0.14 -5.32
CA ILE A 181 1.47 -0.86 -6.05
C ILE A 181 1.47 -0.60 -7.57
N LEU A 182 0.41 0.01 -8.10
CA LEU A 182 0.32 0.35 -9.52
C LEU A 182 1.48 1.26 -9.95
N GLY A 183 1.87 2.23 -9.10
CA GLY A 183 3.01 3.11 -9.38
C GLY A 183 4.33 2.34 -9.52
N LYS A 184 4.56 1.33 -8.68
CA LYS A 184 5.77 0.49 -8.72
C LYS A 184 5.80 -0.41 -9.96
N TYR A 185 4.66 -0.97 -10.35
CA TYR A 185 4.57 -1.78 -11.57
C TYR A 185 4.78 -0.94 -12.83
N VAL A 186 4.20 0.27 -12.88
CA VAL A 186 4.42 1.21 -13.98
C VAL A 186 5.90 1.58 -14.09
N GLU A 187 6.57 1.92 -12.99
CA GLU A 187 8.00 2.20 -13.01
C GLU A 187 8.82 1.01 -13.53
N ARG A 188 8.56 -0.20 -13.03
CA ARG A 188 9.26 -1.41 -13.48
C ARG A 188 9.04 -1.69 -14.96
N LEU A 189 7.83 -1.46 -15.46
CA LEU A 189 7.50 -1.62 -16.88
C LEU A 189 8.26 -0.60 -17.75
N LEU A 190 8.28 0.67 -17.33
CA LEU A 190 9.02 1.72 -18.05
C LEU A 190 10.54 1.46 -18.04
N GLY A 191 11.08 1.00 -16.91
CA GLY A 191 12.49 0.64 -16.75
C GLY A 191 12.93 -0.63 -17.48
N SER A 192 11.99 -1.50 -17.88
CA SER A 192 12.29 -2.74 -18.61
C SER A 192 12.72 -2.54 -20.07
N GLY A 193 12.72 -1.29 -20.55
CA GLY A 193 12.98 -0.99 -21.96
C GLY A 193 11.82 -1.35 -22.90
N PHE A 194 10.68 -1.78 -22.36
CA PHE A 194 9.46 -2.06 -23.15
C PHE A 194 9.11 -0.89 -24.07
N VAL A 195 9.08 0.33 -23.53
CA VAL A 195 8.78 1.55 -24.30
C VAL A 195 9.81 1.80 -25.40
N SER A 196 11.10 1.59 -25.12
CA SER A 196 12.17 1.72 -26.13
C SER A 196 12.06 0.65 -27.23
N SER A 197 11.69 -0.58 -26.86
CA SER A 197 11.44 -1.66 -27.82
C SER A 197 10.19 -1.42 -28.66
N TYR A 198 9.18 -0.74 -28.10
CA TYR A 198 7.94 -0.40 -28.79
C TYR A 198 8.13 0.78 -29.75
N ALA A 199 8.87 1.82 -29.32
CA ALA A 199 9.23 2.97 -30.15
C ALA A 199 10.11 2.56 -31.34
N SER A 200 11.09 1.67 -31.12
CA SER A 200 11.93 1.13 -32.20
C SER A 200 11.20 0.20 -33.18
N CYS A 201 10.00 -0.28 -32.84
CA CYS A 201 9.16 -1.07 -33.76
C CYS A 201 8.20 -0.21 -34.61
N GLY A 202 8.26 1.12 -34.55
CA GLY A 202 7.50 2.02 -35.43
C GLY A 202 6.16 2.53 -34.88
N GLY A 203 5.82 2.24 -33.61
CA GLY A 203 4.59 2.69 -32.97
C GLY A 203 3.31 2.06 -33.57
N LEU A 204 2.14 2.38 -33.00
CA LEU A 204 0.86 2.07 -33.64
C LEU A 204 0.75 2.91 -34.93
N PRO A 205 0.35 2.33 -36.07
CA PRO A 205 0.03 3.12 -37.25
C PRO A 205 -1.02 4.17 -36.85
N ARG A 206 -0.73 5.46 -37.07
CA ARG A 206 -1.75 6.51 -36.96
C ARG A 206 -2.93 6.08 -37.85
N PRO A 207 -4.18 6.15 -37.37
CA PRO A 207 -5.32 5.89 -38.27
C PRO A 207 -5.22 6.93 -39.39
N ARG A 208 -4.95 6.47 -40.61
CA ARG A 208 -5.28 7.24 -41.80
C ARG A 208 -6.75 6.98 -42.08
N ASP A 209 -7.50 8.03 -42.39
CA ASP A 209 -8.90 7.92 -42.74
C ASP A 209 -9.06 6.88 -43.87
N GLY A 210 -9.77 5.79 -43.58
CA GLY A 210 -9.98 4.69 -44.52
C GLY A 210 -9.97 3.29 -43.88
N ASP A 211 -11.18 2.74 -43.75
CA ASP A 211 -11.57 1.34 -43.51
C ASP A 211 -11.04 0.58 -42.27
N PHE A 212 -11.92 0.51 -41.26
CA PHE A 212 -11.70 -0.06 -39.92
C PHE A 212 -11.34 -1.56 -39.91
N LYS A 213 -11.83 -2.35 -40.89
CA LYS A 213 -11.61 -3.81 -40.94
C LYS A 213 -10.18 -4.19 -41.35
N VAL A 214 -9.61 -3.52 -42.35
CA VAL A 214 -8.23 -3.77 -42.82
C VAL A 214 -7.21 -3.31 -41.77
N GLN A 215 -7.54 -2.25 -41.02
CA GLN A 215 -6.70 -1.73 -39.95
C GLN A 215 -6.62 -2.67 -38.74
N HIS A 216 -7.73 -3.33 -38.37
CA HIS A 216 -7.77 -4.22 -37.21
C HIS A 216 -6.96 -5.52 -37.43
N GLU A 217 -6.98 -6.12 -38.62
CA GLU A 217 -6.17 -7.31 -38.93
C GLU A 217 -4.68 -6.97 -39.03
N ARG A 218 -4.33 -5.81 -39.59
CA ARG A 218 -2.96 -5.33 -39.68
C ARG A 218 -2.37 -4.98 -38.31
N CYS A 219 -3.14 -4.29 -37.46
CA CYS A 219 -2.77 -4.04 -36.06
C CYS A 219 -2.58 -5.34 -35.29
N ARG A 220 -3.44 -6.36 -35.45
CA ARG A 220 -3.24 -7.68 -34.82
C ARG A 220 -1.95 -8.37 -35.30
N GLY A 221 -1.64 -8.28 -36.59
CA GLY A 221 -0.42 -8.85 -37.17
C GLY A 221 0.85 -8.19 -36.63
N GLU A 222 0.86 -6.86 -36.54
CA GLU A 222 1.97 -6.08 -36.00
C GLU A 222 2.13 -6.24 -34.49
N TRP A 223 1.01 -6.31 -33.74
CA TRP A 223 1.02 -6.65 -32.32
C TRP A 223 1.63 -8.02 -32.06
N ARG A 224 1.26 -9.04 -32.85
CA ARG A 224 1.83 -10.39 -32.75
C ARG A 224 3.32 -10.45 -33.09
N ARG A 225 3.82 -9.58 -33.97
CA ARG A 225 5.26 -9.47 -34.27
C ARG A 225 6.02 -8.72 -33.17
N CYS A 226 5.45 -7.63 -32.65
CA CYS A 226 6.00 -6.88 -31.53
C CYS A 226 6.11 -7.76 -30.28
N LEU A 227 5.02 -8.47 -29.93
CA LEU A 227 5.00 -9.44 -28.83
C LEU A 227 6.06 -10.54 -28.98
N ARG A 228 6.29 -11.06 -30.20
CA ARG A 228 7.34 -12.06 -30.46
C ARG A 228 8.75 -11.50 -30.25
N ARG A 229 9.02 -10.28 -30.73
CA ARG A 229 10.32 -9.62 -30.52
C ARG A 229 10.58 -9.30 -29.05
N VAL A 230 9.57 -8.77 -28.37
CA VAL A 230 9.60 -8.49 -26.93
C VAL A 230 9.84 -9.80 -26.16
N ARG A 231 9.11 -10.88 -26.44
CA ARG A 231 9.36 -12.21 -25.83
C ARG A 231 10.80 -12.72 -26.04
N SER A 232 11.36 -12.55 -27.23
CA SER A 232 12.75 -12.97 -27.51
C SER A 232 13.79 -12.18 -26.74
N LYS A 233 13.53 -10.90 -26.44
CA LYS A 233 14.45 -10.02 -25.71
C LYS A 233 14.38 -10.19 -24.19
N ILE A 234 13.22 -10.57 -23.64
CA ILE A 234 13.04 -10.74 -22.19
C ILE A 234 13.13 -12.21 -21.74
N GLY A 235 13.45 -13.14 -22.64
CA GLY A 235 13.72 -14.55 -22.30
C GLY A 235 12.51 -15.36 -21.82
N ILE A 236 11.28 -15.00 -22.20
CA ILE A 236 10.06 -15.70 -21.75
C ILE A 236 9.84 -16.97 -22.63
N PRO A 237 9.86 -18.20 -22.06
CA PRO A 237 9.61 -19.43 -22.82
C PRO A 237 8.17 -19.53 -23.33
N ASN A 238 7.96 -20.29 -24.41
CA ASN A 238 6.65 -20.48 -25.04
C ASN A 238 5.65 -21.18 -24.10
N LEU A 239 4.72 -20.42 -23.52
CA LEU A 239 3.44 -20.97 -23.05
C LEU A 239 2.54 -21.22 -24.28
N HIS A 240 2.67 -22.42 -24.86
CA HIS A 240 1.67 -22.99 -25.75
C HIS A 240 0.81 -23.98 -24.97
N ARG A 241 -0.33 -23.49 -24.46
CA ARG A 241 -1.62 -24.17 -24.16
C ARG A 241 -2.27 -23.54 -22.94
N PHE A 242 -3.17 -22.59 -23.20
CA PHE A 242 -4.50 -22.53 -22.64
C PHE A 242 -5.42 -22.01 -23.75
#